data_AF-A0A7W7LEN8-F1
#
_entry.id   AF-A0A7W7LEN8-F1
#
_cell.length_a   1.000
_cell.length_b   1.000
_cell.length_c   1.000
_cell.angle_alpha   90.00
_cell.angle_beta   90.00
_cell.angle_gamma   90.00
#
_symmetry.space_group_name_H-M   'P 1'
#
loop_
_entity.id
_entity.type
_entity.pdbx_description
1 polymer ?
#
loop_
_entity_poly.entity_id
_entity_poly.type
_entity_poly.pdbx_seq_one_letter_code
_entity_poly.pdbx_strand_id
1 'polypeptide(L)'
;MQRSTLSPCPETGVSSPLPSGDRPFGAGPSVGRGLLYVAFAAAAWGTTGATAALVFDSSGLGPVALTFWRTAGGLVLLLAVGAVRARRAQAGPVRPYEPKRRRAVRTLVIGVGLTVFQTAYFGAVDGTGIAVGTVVTLGAAPVMVALGGRLLMGERLGAGGRVAVCGALLGLAVLMLGSDGTGTVRPTGVALGLLSAAGYALVTLATRFLGRKGAGADPFTTTLTSFAVGTACLLPLAAVEGLWPHGRELGRTLWLMGYLVTVPTALAYGLFFAGLLVVRGTTVAVVTLIEPVTAAVIAVALLGEHLTAATVAGTAVLLCAVAALAVVEARGAAAPAVGAPLRER
;
A
#
# COMPACT_ATOMS: atom_id res chain seq x y z
N MET A 1 -14.62 -69.20 -48.32
CA MET A 1 -16.06 -69.02 -48.05
C MET A 1 -16.37 -69.54 -46.65
N GLN A 2 -16.49 -68.66 -45.65
CA GLN A 2 -17.44 -68.71 -44.53
C GLN A 2 -17.02 -67.66 -43.50
N ARG A 3 -17.81 -66.60 -43.41
CA ARG A 3 -17.81 -65.62 -42.32
C ARG A 3 -18.59 -66.22 -41.14
N SER A 4 -18.10 -66.11 -39.92
CA SER A 4 -18.92 -66.13 -38.70
C SER A 4 -18.11 -65.51 -37.55
N THR A 5 -18.39 -64.26 -37.20
CA THR A 5 -19.13 -63.80 -36.00
C THR A 5 -18.21 -63.46 -34.82
N LEU A 6 -17.80 -62.19 -34.78
CA LEU A 6 -17.28 -61.53 -33.57
C LEU A 6 -18.43 -61.34 -32.59
N SER A 7 -18.30 -61.90 -31.37
CA SER A 7 -19.16 -61.54 -30.24
C SER A 7 -18.65 -60.26 -29.56
N PRO A 8 -19.54 -59.35 -29.12
CA PRO A 8 -19.18 -58.10 -28.48
C PRO A 8 -18.90 -58.25 -26.98
N CYS A 9 -17.87 -57.56 -26.48
CA CYS A 9 -17.66 -57.33 -25.04
C CYS A 9 -18.84 -56.52 -24.47
N PRO A 10 -19.42 -56.90 -23.31
CA PRO A 10 -20.34 -56.03 -22.60
C PRO A 10 -19.55 -55.05 -21.73
N GLU A 11 -19.56 -53.77 -22.10
CA GLU A 11 -19.46 -52.68 -21.12
C GLU A 11 -20.79 -52.60 -20.36
N THR A 12 -20.76 -52.55 -19.03
CA THR A 12 -21.65 -51.75 -18.17
C THR A 12 -21.44 -52.12 -16.70
N GLY A 13 -21.26 -51.10 -15.85
CA GLY A 13 -21.59 -51.25 -14.43
C GLY A 13 -20.57 -50.75 -13.40
N VAL A 14 -19.98 -49.56 -13.56
CA VAL A 14 -19.45 -48.83 -12.39
C VAL A 14 -19.90 -47.37 -12.46
N SER A 15 -20.95 -47.06 -11.71
CA SER A 15 -21.23 -45.70 -11.26
C SER A 15 -21.99 -45.77 -9.93
N SER A 16 -21.26 -46.12 -8.87
CA SER A 16 -21.67 -45.76 -7.51
C SER A 16 -21.75 -44.23 -7.40
N PRO A 17 -22.85 -43.65 -6.90
CA PRO A 17 -22.91 -42.22 -6.65
C PRO A 17 -21.97 -41.89 -5.47
N LEU A 18 -20.94 -41.09 -5.75
CA LEU A 18 -20.08 -40.52 -4.70
C LEU A 18 -20.96 -39.72 -3.72
N PRO A 19 -20.81 -39.91 -2.39
CA PRO A 19 -21.52 -39.10 -1.42
C PRO A 19 -21.06 -37.65 -1.57
N SER A 20 -22.05 -36.78 -1.70
CA SER A 20 -21.89 -35.35 -1.82
C SER A 20 -21.43 -34.75 -0.48
N GLY A 21 -20.23 -34.16 -0.50
CA GLY A 21 -19.93 -32.94 0.24
C GLY A 21 -19.64 -33.08 1.73
N ASP A 22 -18.57 -33.77 2.07
CA ASP A 22 -17.78 -33.38 3.24
C ASP A 22 -17.29 -31.94 3.02
N ARG A 23 -17.89 -30.97 3.71
CA ARG A 23 -17.28 -29.63 3.83
C ARG A 23 -16.08 -29.78 4.76
N PRO A 24 -14.84 -29.57 4.30
CA PRO A 24 -13.72 -29.62 5.21
C PRO A 24 -13.79 -28.42 6.16
N PHE A 25 -13.52 -28.71 7.42
CA PHE A 25 -13.33 -27.80 8.54
C PHE A 25 -12.55 -26.53 8.18
N GLY A 26 -13.08 -25.37 8.59
CA GLY A 26 -12.36 -24.09 8.61
C GLY A 26 -12.43 -23.25 7.33
N ALA A 27 -13.63 -23.04 6.77
CA ALA A 27 -13.80 -22.21 5.58
C ALA A 27 -13.29 -20.77 5.83
N GLY A 28 -12.23 -20.39 5.14
CA GLY A 28 -11.82 -19.00 5.01
C GLY A 28 -12.96 -18.11 4.50
N PRO A 29 -12.85 -16.78 4.63
CA PRO A 29 -13.90 -15.87 4.16
C PRO A 29 -14.19 -16.11 2.67
N SER A 30 -15.46 -16.05 2.26
CA SER A 30 -15.80 -16.10 0.83
C SER A 30 -15.18 -14.93 0.09
N VAL A 31 -15.00 -15.04 -1.24
CA VAL A 31 -14.45 -13.95 -2.08
C VAL A 31 -15.21 -12.63 -1.86
N GLY A 32 -16.54 -12.67 -1.76
CA GLY A 32 -17.36 -11.48 -1.47
C GLY A 32 -17.04 -10.85 -0.11
N ARG A 33 -16.86 -11.66 0.94
CA ARG A 33 -16.41 -11.16 2.26
C ARG A 33 -14.98 -10.60 2.19
N GLY A 34 -14.10 -11.24 1.43
CA GLY A 34 -12.74 -10.76 1.18
C GLY A 34 -12.72 -9.39 0.49
N LEU A 35 -13.60 -9.15 -0.48
CA LEU A 35 -13.75 -7.84 -1.14
C LEU A 35 -14.23 -6.78 -0.16
N LEU A 36 -15.22 -7.09 0.68
CA LEU A 36 -15.69 -6.17 1.72
C LEU A 36 -14.58 -5.82 2.72
N TYR A 37 -13.76 -6.80 3.10
CA TYR A 37 -12.62 -6.59 4.00
C TYR A 37 -11.57 -5.66 3.39
N VAL A 38 -11.24 -5.83 2.10
CA VAL A 38 -10.31 -4.96 1.39
C VAL A 38 -10.89 -3.55 1.21
N ALA A 39 -12.17 -3.43 0.87
CA ALA A 39 -12.85 -2.15 0.70
C ALA A 39 -12.91 -1.36 2.02
N PHE A 40 -13.24 -2.03 3.12
CA PHE A 40 -13.21 -1.42 4.45
C PHE A 40 -11.80 -0.97 4.82
N ALA A 41 -10.78 -1.81 4.59
CA ALA A 41 -9.40 -1.45 4.88
C ALA A 41 -8.95 -0.22 4.08
N ALA A 42 -9.28 -0.15 2.78
CA ALA A 42 -8.98 0.99 1.92
C ALA A 42 -9.69 2.27 2.40
N ALA A 43 -10.98 2.20 2.72
CA ALA A 43 -11.71 3.34 3.27
C ALA A 43 -11.12 3.81 4.60
N ALA A 44 -10.76 2.89 5.50
CA ALA A 44 -10.10 3.20 6.76
C ALA A 44 -8.72 3.86 6.55
N TRP A 45 -7.91 3.40 5.59
CA TRP A 45 -6.68 4.11 5.25
C TRP A 45 -6.94 5.52 4.74
N GLY A 46 -8.00 5.74 3.97
CA GLY A 46 -8.39 7.07 3.51
C GLY A 46 -8.71 8.07 4.63
N THR A 47 -9.13 7.62 5.81
CA THR A 47 -9.39 8.51 6.97
C THR A 47 -8.11 8.89 7.73
N THR A 48 -6.98 8.25 7.43
CA THR A 48 -5.71 8.40 8.18
C THR A 48 -5.17 9.82 8.11
N GLY A 49 -5.12 10.43 6.93
CA GLY A 49 -4.65 11.83 6.76
C GLY A 49 -5.55 12.84 7.48
N ALA A 50 -6.87 12.67 7.37
CA ALA A 50 -7.86 13.50 8.06
C ALA A 50 -7.75 13.45 9.58
N THR A 51 -7.63 12.24 10.12
CA THR A 51 -7.45 12.05 11.56
C THR A 51 -6.12 12.68 12.02
N ALA A 52 -5.05 12.54 11.23
CA ALA A 52 -3.76 13.15 11.53
C ALA A 52 -3.84 14.69 11.57
N ALA A 53 -4.49 15.31 10.58
CA ALA A 53 -4.70 16.76 10.57
C ALA A 53 -5.46 17.27 11.81
N LEU A 54 -6.53 16.57 12.21
CA LEU A 54 -7.29 16.90 13.43
C LEU A 54 -6.46 16.73 14.71
N VAL A 55 -5.52 15.80 14.73
CA VAL A 55 -4.58 15.60 15.84
C VAL A 55 -3.57 16.76 15.88
N PHE A 56 -2.95 17.10 14.75
CA PHE A 56 -1.94 18.18 14.70
C PHE A 56 -2.49 19.53 15.15
N ASP A 57 -3.73 19.85 14.75
CA ASP A 57 -4.39 21.11 15.10
C ASP A 57 -4.68 21.27 16.61
N SER A 58 -4.87 20.16 17.33
CA SER A 58 -5.42 20.19 18.71
C SER A 58 -4.45 19.80 19.82
N SER A 59 -3.24 19.32 19.49
CA SER A 59 -2.43 18.55 20.44
C SER A 59 -0.96 18.88 20.56
N GLY A 60 -0.42 19.73 19.69
CA GLY A 60 1.02 20.01 19.64
C GLY A 60 1.91 18.80 19.32
N LEU A 61 1.32 17.63 18.98
CA LEU A 61 2.05 16.47 18.47
C LEU A 61 2.56 16.75 17.08
N GLY A 62 3.80 16.35 16.81
CA GLY A 62 4.33 16.38 15.46
C GLY A 62 4.13 15.07 14.68
N PRO A 63 4.46 15.07 13.38
CA PRO A 63 4.33 13.92 12.50
C PRO A 63 5.15 12.69 12.94
N VAL A 64 6.30 12.91 13.58
CA VAL A 64 7.20 11.82 14.00
C VAL A 64 6.59 11.07 15.18
N ALA A 65 6.13 11.78 16.20
CA ALA A 65 5.49 11.24 17.38
C ALA A 65 4.17 10.53 17.04
N LEU A 66 3.35 11.11 16.15
CA LEU A 66 2.12 10.45 15.70
C LEU A 66 2.42 9.14 14.95
N THR A 67 3.43 9.14 14.08
CA THR A 67 3.85 7.92 13.36
C THR A 67 4.44 6.89 14.32
N PHE A 68 5.18 7.32 15.34
CA PHE A 68 5.69 6.45 16.39
C PHE A 68 4.53 5.74 17.10
N TRP A 69 3.52 6.47 17.59
CA TRP A 69 2.37 5.86 18.27
C TRP A 69 1.58 4.92 17.36
N ARG A 70 1.39 5.29 16.08
CA ARG A 70 0.76 4.44 15.07
C ARG A 70 1.53 3.14 14.86
N THR A 71 2.86 3.21 14.72
CA THR A 71 3.71 2.03 14.49
C THR A 71 3.86 1.18 15.74
N ALA A 72 4.01 1.77 16.92
CA ALA A 72 4.08 1.08 18.20
C ALA A 72 2.77 0.35 18.52
N GLY A 73 1.64 1.05 18.45
CA GLY A 73 0.32 0.47 18.69
C GLY A 73 -0.03 -0.60 17.66
N GLY A 74 0.27 -0.35 16.38
CA GLY A 74 0.11 -1.33 15.32
C GLY A 74 0.98 -2.57 15.53
N LEU A 75 2.23 -2.40 16.01
CA LEU A 75 3.13 -3.52 16.33
C LEU A 75 2.53 -4.40 17.42
N VAL A 76 2.08 -3.81 18.53
CA VAL A 76 1.45 -4.55 19.65
C VAL A 76 0.24 -5.35 19.15
N LEU A 77 -0.62 -4.72 18.34
CA LEU A 77 -1.83 -5.36 17.83
C LEU A 77 -1.51 -6.46 16.81
N LEU A 78 -0.55 -6.24 15.90
CA LEU A 78 -0.10 -7.26 14.97
C LEU A 78 0.59 -8.43 15.68
N LEU A 79 1.34 -8.19 16.77
CA LEU A 79 1.88 -9.27 17.61
C LEU A 79 0.76 -10.08 18.26
N ALA A 80 -0.29 -9.43 18.78
CA ALA A 80 -1.45 -10.12 19.34
C ALA A 80 -2.16 -10.99 18.29
N VAL A 81 -2.41 -10.45 17.09
CA VAL A 81 -2.98 -11.21 15.96
C VAL A 81 -2.06 -12.37 15.55
N GLY A 82 -0.75 -12.13 15.50
CA GLY A 82 0.26 -13.14 15.21
C GLY A 82 0.26 -14.28 16.22
N ALA A 83 0.15 -13.97 17.52
CA ALA A 83 0.08 -14.96 18.58
C ALA A 83 -1.20 -15.81 18.49
N VAL A 84 -2.35 -15.21 18.18
CA VAL A 84 -3.62 -15.94 17.95
C VAL A 84 -3.52 -16.84 16.72
N ARG A 85 -2.92 -16.35 15.62
CA ARG A 85 -2.68 -17.13 14.40
C ARG A 85 -1.74 -18.31 14.65
N ALA A 86 -0.64 -18.10 15.36
CA ALA A 86 0.32 -19.14 15.69
C ALA A 86 -0.30 -20.25 16.54
N ARG A 87 -1.19 -19.90 17.49
CA ARG A 87 -1.94 -20.88 18.28
C ARG A 87 -2.94 -21.71 17.47
N ARG A 88 -3.42 -21.18 16.34
CA ARG A 88 -4.41 -21.85 15.46
C ARG A 88 -3.78 -22.59 14.29
N ALA A 89 -2.52 -22.32 13.96
CA ALA A 89 -1.83 -22.95 12.85
C ALA A 89 -1.30 -24.34 13.27
N GLN A 90 -1.80 -25.40 12.64
CA GLN A 90 -1.09 -26.67 12.61
C GLN A 90 -0.02 -26.60 11.52
N ALA A 91 1.26 -26.79 11.90
CA ALA A 91 2.46 -26.83 11.04
C ALA A 91 2.41 -25.87 9.82
N GLY A 92 2.88 -24.63 10.00
CA GLY A 92 2.99 -23.68 8.90
C GLY A 92 3.96 -24.13 7.80
N PRO A 93 3.81 -23.62 6.57
CA PRO A 93 4.65 -24.00 5.44
C PRO A 93 6.13 -23.74 5.75
N VAL A 94 6.98 -24.69 5.36
CA VAL A 94 8.45 -24.59 5.48
C VAL A 94 8.91 -23.37 4.70
N ARG A 95 9.42 -22.36 5.41
CA ARG A 95 9.97 -21.17 4.76
C ARG A 95 11.27 -21.54 4.03
N PRO A 96 11.46 -21.10 2.78
CA PRO A 96 12.74 -21.23 2.10
C PRO A 96 13.86 -20.67 2.98
N TYR A 97 14.96 -21.40 3.10
CA TYR A 97 16.12 -20.94 3.85
C TYR A 97 16.65 -19.65 3.23
N GLU A 98 16.65 -18.58 4.03
CA GLU A 98 17.23 -17.31 3.64
C GLU A 98 18.36 -16.95 4.62
N PRO A 99 19.55 -16.57 4.12
CA PRO A 99 20.65 -16.14 4.98
C PRO A 99 20.19 -15.02 5.93
N LYS A 100 20.50 -15.16 7.23
CA LYS A 100 20.09 -14.19 8.29
C LYS A 100 20.42 -12.74 7.90
N ARG A 101 21.61 -12.51 7.34
CA ARG A 101 22.04 -11.18 6.87
C ARG A 101 21.15 -10.62 5.78
N ARG A 102 20.78 -11.43 4.78
CA ARG A 102 19.92 -10.99 3.67
C ARG A 102 18.50 -10.69 4.16
N ARG A 103 17.98 -11.53 5.06
CA ARG A 103 16.70 -11.29 5.74
C ARG A 103 16.72 -9.99 6.55
N ALA A 104 17.78 -9.74 7.32
CA ALA A 104 17.93 -8.52 8.12
C ALA A 104 18.00 -7.27 7.24
N VAL A 105 18.81 -7.28 6.17
CA VAL A 105 18.90 -6.18 5.21
C VAL A 105 17.55 -5.93 4.54
N ARG A 106 16.85 -6.98 4.09
CA ARG A 106 15.48 -6.84 3.54
C ARG A 106 14.56 -6.14 4.53
N THR A 107 14.48 -6.66 5.75
CA THR A 107 13.60 -6.12 6.78
C THR A 107 13.94 -4.67 7.09
N LEU A 108 15.22 -4.33 7.16
CA LEU A 108 15.65 -2.96 7.42
C LEU A 108 15.28 -2.03 6.26
N VAL A 109 15.57 -2.41 5.02
CA VAL A 109 15.28 -1.57 3.83
C VAL A 109 13.78 -1.34 3.67
N ILE A 110 12.96 -2.40 3.76
CA ILE A 110 11.50 -2.28 3.65
C ILE A 110 10.91 -1.55 4.86
N GLY A 111 11.42 -1.82 6.07
CA GLY A 111 10.98 -1.19 7.30
C GLY A 111 11.27 0.30 7.33
N VAL A 112 12.51 0.70 7.04
CA VAL A 112 12.91 2.10 6.95
C VAL A 112 12.15 2.80 5.82
N GLY A 113 12.03 2.18 4.64
CA GLY A 113 11.27 2.74 3.53
C GLY A 113 9.80 3.02 3.87
N LEU A 114 9.13 2.08 4.54
CA LEU A 114 7.74 2.27 5.02
C LEU A 114 7.64 3.30 6.14
N THR A 115 8.66 3.39 7.00
CA THR A 115 8.71 4.37 8.09
C THR A 115 8.86 5.78 7.54
N VAL A 116 9.79 5.97 6.59
CA VAL A 116 9.98 7.24 5.87
C VAL A 116 8.72 7.60 5.10
N PHE A 117 8.12 6.66 4.37
CA PHE A 117 6.86 6.87 3.66
C PHE A 117 5.77 7.43 4.58
N GLN A 118 5.48 6.77 5.70
CA GLN A 118 4.41 7.19 6.61
C GLN A 118 4.73 8.51 7.32
N THR A 119 5.94 8.66 7.85
CA THR A 119 6.34 9.86 8.61
C THR A 119 6.35 11.09 7.73
N ALA A 120 6.93 10.96 6.52
CA ALA A 120 6.98 12.07 5.57
C ALA A 120 5.59 12.38 4.98
N TYR A 121 4.69 11.40 4.83
CA TYR A 121 3.30 11.67 4.46
C TYR A 121 2.60 12.54 5.51
N PHE A 122 2.72 12.20 6.80
CA PHE A 122 2.14 13.02 7.86
C PHE A 122 2.78 14.41 7.95
N GLY A 123 4.08 14.53 7.71
CA GLY A 123 4.72 15.85 7.62
C GLY A 123 4.30 16.65 6.37
N ALA A 124 3.95 15.97 5.28
CA ALA A 124 3.36 16.61 4.11
C ALA A 124 1.95 17.13 4.41
N VAL A 125 1.13 16.33 5.10
CA VAL A 125 -0.22 16.73 5.54
C VAL A 125 -0.15 17.92 6.49
N ASP A 126 0.74 17.88 7.48
CA ASP A 126 0.97 18.99 8.42
C ASP A 126 1.44 20.27 7.70
N GLY A 127 2.32 20.13 6.70
CA GLY A 127 2.88 21.27 5.98
C GLY A 127 2.05 21.81 4.80
N THR A 128 1.07 21.07 4.29
CA THR A 128 0.35 21.44 3.05
C THR A 128 -1.15 21.15 3.04
N GLY A 129 -1.69 20.54 4.11
CA GLY A 129 -3.04 19.99 4.10
C GLY A 129 -3.12 18.62 3.42
N ILE A 130 -4.28 17.98 3.53
CA ILE A 130 -4.48 16.61 3.10
C ILE A 130 -4.58 16.53 1.58
N ALA A 131 -5.28 17.46 0.94
CA ALA A 131 -5.44 17.44 -0.52
C ALA A 131 -4.08 17.54 -1.22
N VAL A 132 -3.29 18.58 -0.91
CA VAL A 132 -1.98 18.79 -1.54
C VAL A 132 -1.01 17.68 -1.13
N GLY A 133 -0.91 17.35 0.16
CA GLY A 133 0.00 16.30 0.65
C GLY A 133 -0.27 14.93 0.01
N THR A 134 -1.55 14.58 -0.14
CA THR A 134 -1.96 13.31 -0.77
C THR A 134 -1.71 13.32 -2.27
N VAL A 135 -2.03 14.41 -2.97
CA VAL A 135 -1.81 14.52 -4.43
C VAL A 135 -0.32 14.47 -4.77
N VAL A 136 0.52 15.19 -4.03
CA VAL A 136 1.97 15.16 -4.22
C VAL A 136 2.51 13.74 -3.99
N THR A 137 2.12 13.12 -2.88
CA THR A 137 2.61 11.79 -2.50
C THR A 137 2.17 10.71 -3.50
N LEU A 138 0.86 10.64 -3.78
CA LEU A 138 0.30 9.61 -4.67
C LEU A 138 0.64 9.86 -6.14
N GLY A 139 0.75 11.13 -6.54
CA GLY A 139 1.11 11.50 -7.90
C GLY A 139 2.57 11.24 -8.24
N ALA A 140 3.48 11.54 -7.31
CA ALA A 140 4.90 11.30 -7.50
C ALA A 140 5.26 9.81 -7.34
N ALA A 141 4.49 9.02 -6.59
CA ALA A 141 4.82 7.62 -6.31
C ALA A 141 5.05 6.77 -7.58
N PRO A 142 4.14 6.73 -8.59
CA PRO A 142 4.35 5.99 -9.84
C PRO A 142 5.57 6.47 -10.63
N VAL A 143 5.81 7.78 -10.65
CA VAL A 143 6.97 8.39 -11.31
C VAL A 143 8.27 7.91 -10.66
N MET A 144 8.34 7.94 -9.32
CA MET A 144 9.50 7.49 -8.56
C MET A 144 9.72 5.98 -8.69
N VAL A 145 8.65 5.19 -8.76
CA VAL A 145 8.73 3.74 -9.05
C VAL A 145 9.30 3.51 -10.45
N ALA A 146 8.82 4.21 -11.48
CA ALA A 146 9.29 4.04 -12.85
C ALA A 146 10.76 4.46 -13.03
N LEU A 147 11.15 5.60 -12.44
CA LEU A 147 12.54 6.07 -12.43
C LEU A 147 13.46 5.08 -11.69
N GLY A 148 13.05 4.62 -10.51
CA GLY A 148 13.82 3.64 -9.74
C GLY A 148 13.88 2.27 -10.42
N GLY A 149 12.82 1.85 -11.12
CA GLY A 149 12.82 0.64 -11.96
C GLY A 149 13.85 0.72 -13.08
N ARG A 150 13.98 1.87 -13.74
CA ARG A 150 15.05 2.10 -14.72
C ARG A 150 16.44 2.05 -14.11
N LEU A 151 16.65 2.76 -12.99
CA LEU A 151 17.97 2.88 -12.37
C LEU A 151 18.44 1.58 -11.70
N LEU A 152 17.55 0.88 -11.01
CA LEU A 152 17.89 -0.29 -10.18
C LEU A 152 17.65 -1.62 -10.90
N MET A 153 16.72 -1.68 -11.84
CA MET A 153 16.35 -2.92 -12.55
C MET A 153 16.65 -2.88 -14.06
N GLY A 154 17.15 -1.77 -14.59
CA GLY A 154 17.46 -1.62 -16.02
C GLY A 154 16.21 -1.55 -16.91
N GLU A 155 15.04 -1.28 -16.34
CA GLU A 155 13.79 -1.18 -17.10
C GLU A 155 13.81 0.04 -18.05
N ARG A 156 13.26 -0.11 -19.26
CA ARG A 156 13.23 0.98 -20.24
C ARG A 156 12.01 1.87 -20.01
N LEU A 157 12.24 3.14 -19.69
CA LEU A 157 11.21 4.18 -19.73
C LEU A 157 10.88 4.49 -21.20
N GLY A 158 9.76 3.97 -21.68
CA GLY A 158 9.24 4.29 -23.01
C GLY A 158 8.87 5.77 -23.18
N ALA A 159 8.51 6.19 -24.40
CA ALA A 159 8.11 7.57 -24.69
C ALA A 159 6.93 8.02 -23.82
N GLY A 160 5.91 7.18 -23.64
CA GLY A 160 4.79 7.45 -22.74
C GLY A 160 5.20 7.61 -21.27
N GLY A 161 6.20 6.85 -20.83
CA GLY A 161 6.78 6.99 -19.49
C GLY A 161 7.41 8.37 -19.25
N ARG A 162 8.20 8.84 -20.22
CA ARG A 162 8.80 10.19 -20.17
C ARG A 162 7.74 11.30 -20.16
N VAL A 163 6.71 11.19 -20.99
CA VAL A 163 5.60 12.17 -21.03
C VAL A 163 4.87 12.21 -19.70
N ALA A 164 4.61 11.07 -19.07
CA ALA A 164 3.99 11.01 -17.76
C ALA A 164 4.85 11.63 -16.66
N VAL A 165 6.18 11.39 -16.66
CA VAL A 165 7.10 12.06 -15.73
C VAL A 165 7.04 13.58 -15.91
N CYS A 166 7.14 14.07 -17.15
CA CYS A 166 7.05 15.51 -17.44
C CYS A 166 5.69 16.09 -17.02
N GLY A 167 4.59 15.38 -17.29
CA GLY A 167 3.24 15.81 -16.90
C GLY A 167 3.05 15.86 -15.38
N ALA A 168 3.59 14.89 -14.64
CA ALA A 168 3.57 14.90 -13.17
C ALA A 168 4.39 16.05 -12.60
N LEU A 169 5.57 16.33 -13.17
CA LEU A 169 6.40 17.49 -12.79
C LEU A 169 5.69 18.81 -13.09
N LEU A 170 4.98 18.90 -14.21
CA LEU A 170 4.19 20.08 -14.58
C LEU A 170 3.01 20.28 -13.60
N GLY A 171 2.26 19.22 -13.28
CA GLY A 171 1.17 19.29 -12.29
C GLY A 171 1.68 19.71 -10.91
N LEU A 172 2.84 19.21 -10.49
CA LEU A 172 3.51 19.64 -9.27
C LEU A 172 3.94 21.11 -9.30
N ALA A 173 4.46 21.58 -10.43
CA ALA A 173 4.84 22.99 -10.61
C ALA A 173 3.61 23.91 -10.53
N VAL A 174 2.48 23.53 -11.14
CA VAL A 174 1.21 24.27 -11.06
C VAL A 174 0.71 24.34 -9.62
N LEU A 175 0.78 23.23 -8.87
CA LEU A 175 0.43 23.19 -7.45
C LEU A 175 1.30 24.15 -6.61
N MET A 176 2.60 24.21 -6.88
CA MET A 176 3.54 25.08 -6.17
C MET A 176 3.36 26.57 -6.51
N LEU A 177 3.12 26.89 -7.78
CA LEU A 177 3.05 28.27 -8.27
C LEU A 177 1.70 28.94 -8.02
N GLY A 178 0.62 28.16 -7.92
CA GLY A 178 -0.72 28.67 -7.62
C GLY A 178 -1.13 28.55 -6.15
N SER A 179 -0.17 28.30 -5.26
CA SER A 179 -0.34 28.56 -3.84
C SER A 179 -0.26 30.07 -3.65
N ASP A 180 -1.36 30.72 -3.27
CA ASP A 180 -1.55 32.18 -3.25
C ASP A 180 -0.66 32.96 -2.25
N GLY A 181 0.45 32.38 -1.77
CA GLY A 181 1.35 33.01 -0.79
C GLY A 181 0.73 33.20 0.60
N THR A 182 -0.49 32.70 0.81
CA THR A 182 -1.29 32.83 2.05
C THR A 182 -0.86 31.89 3.17
N GLY A 183 0.22 31.11 3.00
CA GLY A 183 0.82 30.29 4.06
C GLY A 183 0.23 28.89 4.24
N THR A 184 -0.73 28.47 3.41
CA THR A 184 -1.39 27.15 3.51
C THR A 184 -0.56 25.98 2.95
N VAL A 185 0.34 26.24 1.99
CA VAL A 185 1.21 25.21 1.38
C VAL A 185 2.67 25.57 1.59
N ARG A 186 3.34 24.88 2.51
CA ARG A 186 4.77 25.08 2.79
C ARG A 186 5.62 24.25 1.82
N PRO A 187 6.69 24.80 1.22
CA PRO A 187 7.61 24.05 0.36
C PRO A 187 8.21 22.80 1.04
N THR A 188 8.43 22.90 2.36
CA THR A 188 8.91 21.77 3.18
C THR A 188 7.92 20.62 3.21
N GLY A 189 6.61 20.87 3.24
CA GLY A 189 5.60 19.83 3.22
C GLY A 189 5.51 19.14 1.85
N VAL A 190 5.72 19.88 0.74
CA VAL A 190 5.82 19.26 -0.58
C VAL A 190 7.08 18.41 -0.73
N ALA A 191 8.22 18.87 -0.20
CA ALA A 191 9.44 18.06 -0.14
C ALA A 191 9.23 16.77 0.68
N LEU A 192 8.48 16.84 1.78
CA LEU A 192 8.09 15.66 2.55
C LEU A 192 7.13 14.74 1.78
N GLY A 193 6.22 15.28 0.97
CA GLY A 193 5.37 14.48 0.08
C GLY A 193 6.19 13.72 -0.99
N LEU A 194 7.21 14.36 -1.56
CA LEU A 194 8.15 13.70 -2.48
C LEU A 194 9.03 12.66 -1.78
N LEU A 195 9.48 12.95 -0.55
CA LEU A 195 10.20 11.98 0.28
C LEU A 195 9.32 10.77 0.61
N SER A 196 8.04 11.01 0.87
CA SER A 196 7.07 9.94 1.07
C SER A 196 6.96 9.07 -0.17
N ALA A 197 6.73 9.67 -1.34
CA ALA A 197 6.70 8.96 -2.63
C ALA A 197 7.99 8.16 -2.91
N ALA A 198 9.15 8.70 -2.53
CA ALA A 198 10.43 7.99 -2.63
C ALA A 198 10.50 6.77 -1.72
N GLY A 199 10.02 6.88 -0.48
CA GLY A 199 9.90 5.76 0.46
C GLY A 199 8.99 4.66 -0.06
N TYR A 200 7.83 5.04 -0.63
CA TYR A 200 6.93 4.10 -1.31
C TYR A 200 7.59 3.39 -2.50
N ALA A 201 8.31 4.16 -3.33
CA ALA A 201 9.02 3.61 -4.48
C ALA A 201 10.11 2.61 -4.06
N LEU A 202 10.89 2.95 -3.03
CA LEU A 202 11.89 2.05 -2.45
C LEU A 202 11.27 0.73 -2.00
N VAL A 203 10.18 0.78 -1.25
CA VAL A 203 9.47 -0.41 -0.76
C VAL A 203 8.93 -1.25 -1.92
N THR A 204 8.31 -0.61 -2.90
CA THR A 204 7.75 -1.26 -4.10
C THR A 204 8.84 -1.98 -4.90
N LEU A 205 9.95 -1.29 -5.18
CA LEU A 205 11.05 -1.83 -5.95
C LEU A 205 11.82 -2.91 -5.18
N ALA A 206 12.06 -2.72 -3.88
CA ALA A 206 12.69 -3.74 -3.03
C ALA A 206 11.84 -5.02 -3.00
N THR A 207 10.52 -4.89 -2.85
CA THR A 207 9.60 -6.03 -2.85
C THR A 207 9.58 -6.75 -4.21
N ARG A 208 9.50 -6.00 -5.33
CA ARG A 208 9.58 -6.56 -6.69
C ARG A 208 10.91 -7.30 -6.93
N PHE A 209 12.04 -6.68 -6.57
CA PHE A 209 13.37 -7.26 -6.76
C PHE A 209 13.54 -8.57 -5.99
N LEU A 210 13.05 -8.61 -4.75
CA LEU A 210 13.11 -9.80 -3.91
C LEU A 210 12.14 -10.89 -4.36
N GLY A 211 10.94 -10.50 -4.83
CA GLY A 211 9.97 -11.42 -5.42
C GLY A 211 10.56 -12.17 -6.62
N ARG A 212 11.27 -11.47 -7.52
CA ARG A 212 11.97 -12.08 -8.67
C ARG A 212 13.06 -13.08 -8.27
N LYS A 213 13.62 -12.95 -7.06
CA LYS A 213 14.64 -13.85 -6.51
C LYS A 213 14.06 -14.97 -5.63
N GLY A 214 12.75 -15.22 -5.70
CA GLY A 214 12.07 -16.25 -4.91
C GLY A 214 12.07 -15.98 -3.39
N ALA A 215 12.37 -14.74 -2.99
CA ALA A 215 12.56 -14.36 -1.58
C ALA A 215 11.47 -13.40 -1.08
N GLY A 216 10.26 -13.56 -1.61
CA GLY A 216 9.09 -12.83 -1.15
C GLY A 216 8.81 -13.18 0.31
N ALA A 217 8.69 -12.16 1.16
CA ALA A 217 8.20 -12.35 2.51
C ALA A 217 6.67 -12.34 2.51
N ASP A 218 6.08 -13.11 3.43
CA ASP A 218 4.65 -13.05 3.72
C ASP A 218 4.23 -11.59 4.03
N PRO A 219 3.15 -11.05 3.44
CA PRO A 219 2.72 -9.67 3.63
C PRO A 219 2.53 -9.29 5.11
N PHE A 220 1.94 -10.19 5.89
CA PHE A 220 1.74 -9.97 7.33
C PHE A 220 3.08 -9.83 8.07
N THR A 221 4.02 -10.74 7.81
CA THR A 221 5.37 -10.69 8.37
C THR A 221 6.10 -9.42 7.96
N THR A 222 5.96 -9.01 6.70
CA THR A 222 6.58 -7.79 6.17
C THR A 222 6.09 -6.58 6.96
N THR A 223 4.77 -6.38 7.05
CA THR A 223 4.17 -5.28 7.81
C THR A 223 4.55 -5.33 9.29
N LEU A 224 4.48 -6.49 9.94
CA LEU A 224 4.89 -6.65 11.34
C LEU A 224 6.34 -6.19 11.56
N THR A 225 7.27 -6.66 10.72
CA THR A 225 8.68 -6.29 10.86
C THR A 225 8.94 -4.84 10.50
N SER A 226 8.21 -4.26 9.55
CA SER A 226 8.31 -2.84 9.23
C SER A 226 7.80 -1.95 10.35
N PHE A 227 6.74 -2.36 11.05
CA PHE A 227 6.23 -1.68 12.23
C PHE A 227 7.21 -1.76 13.40
N ALA A 228 7.90 -2.89 13.56
CA ALA A 228 8.97 -3.04 14.54
C ALA A 228 10.15 -2.11 14.24
N VAL A 229 10.62 -2.06 12.98
CA VAL A 229 11.67 -1.14 12.55
C VAL A 229 11.23 0.31 12.75
N GLY A 230 10.02 0.67 12.33
CA GLY A 230 9.49 2.02 12.50
C GLY A 230 9.40 2.44 13.96
N THR A 231 8.88 1.58 14.82
CA THR A 231 8.81 1.84 16.28
C THR A 231 10.20 2.09 16.86
N ALA A 232 11.18 1.24 16.53
CA ALA A 232 12.54 1.35 17.05
C ALA A 232 13.28 2.59 16.52
N CYS A 233 13.15 2.89 15.23
CA CYS A 233 13.81 4.02 14.59
C CYS A 233 13.17 5.37 15.00
N LEU A 234 11.85 5.40 15.18
CA LEU A 234 11.14 6.64 15.51
C LEU A 234 11.17 6.97 16.99
N LEU A 235 11.35 6.01 17.90
CA LEU A 235 11.39 6.27 19.35
C LEU A 235 12.33 7.43 19.75
N PRO A 236 13.63 7.44 19.36
CA PRO A 236 14.52 8.54 19.74
C PRO A 236 14.12 9.87 19.10
N LEU A 237 13.58 9.85 17.89
CA LEU A 237 13.15 11.07 17.18
C LEU A 237 11.87 11.63 17.79
N ALA A 238 10.92 10.77 18.13
CA ALA A 238 9.70 11.13 18.84
C ALA A 238 10.00 11.65 20.25
N ALA A 239 11.03 11.12 20.92
CA ALA A 239 11.48 11.62 22.22
C ALA A 239 11.97 13.07 22.16
N VAL A 240 12.62 13.46 21.06
CA VAL A 240 13.06 14.84 20.82
C VAL A 240 11.90 15.74 20.41
N GLU A 241 10.97 15.25 19.59
CA GLU A 241 9.80 16.02 19.14
C GLU A 241 8.76 16.23 20.26
N GLY A 242 8.64 15.25 21.17
CA GLY A 242 7.66 15.19 22.24
C GLY A 242 6.67 14.04 22.05
N LEU A 243 6.73 13.03 22.94
CA LEU A 243 5.86 11.84 22.82
C LEU A 243 4.40 12.13 23.14
N TRP A 244 4.14 13.09 24.02
CA TRP A 244 2.81 13.25 24.59
C TRP A 244 2.07 14.42 23.93
N PRO A 245 0.77 14.25 23.63
CA PRO A 245 -0.09 15.38 23.31
C PRO A 245 -0.23 16.31 24.50
N HIS A 246 -0.20 17.62 24.23
CA HIS A 246 -0.45 18.67 25.20
C HIS A 246 -1.45 19.66 24.60
N GLY A 247 -2.53 19.98 25.33
CA GLY A 247 -3.56 20.87 24.80
C GLY A 247 -4.85 20.84 25.62
N ARG A 248 -5.74 21.80 25.35
CA ARG A 248 -7.02 21.96 26.06
C ARG A 248 -8.02 20.82 25.76
N GLU A 249 -7.83 20.07 24.67
CA GLU A 249 -8.72 19.01 24.22
C GLU A 249 -8.08 17.60 24.25
N LEU A 250 -7.26 17.32 25.26
CA LEU A 250 -6.50 16.08 25.38
C LEU A 250 -7.37 14.80 25.19
N GLY A 251 -8.61 14.79 25.70
CA GLY A 251 -9.52 13.66 25.53
C GLY A 251 -9.87 13.38 24.06
N ARG A 252 -10.13 14.42 23.25
CA ARG A 252 -10.40 14.30 21.80
C ARG A 252 -9.16 13.78 21.08
N THR A 253 -7.99 14.32 21.40
CA THR A 253 -6.73 13.87 20.81
C THR A 253 -6.44 12.40 21.11
N LEU A 254 -6.57 11.97 22.37
CA LEU A 254 -6.34 10.58 22.75
C LEU A 254 -7.33 9.64 22.06
N TRP A 255 -8.59 10.06 21.91
CA TRP A 255 -9.58 9.31 21.14
C TRP A 255 -9.19 9.16 19.66
N LEU A 256 -8.75 10.26 19.01
CA LEU A 256 -8.30 10.25 17.62
C LEU A 256 -7.03 9.40 17.42
N MET A 257 -6.06 9.46 18.34
CA MET A 257 -4.88 8.60 18.33
C MET A 257 -5.26 7.13 18.53
N GLY A 258 -6.16 6.85 19.47
CA GLY A 258 -6.72 5.52 19.70
C GLY A 258 -7.42 4.98 18.46
N TYR A 259 -8.24 5.81 17.79
CA TYR A 259 -8.84 5.50 16.50
C TYR A 259 -7.77 5.16 15.46
N LEU A 260 -6.73 5.99 15.29
CA LEU A 260 -5.66 5.81 14.31
C LEU A 260 -4.88 4.49 14.50
N VAL A 261 -4.66 4.09 15.75
CA VAL A 261 -3.98 2.84 16.11
C VAL A 261 -4.89 1.61 15.93
N THR A 262 -6.19 1.74 16.21
CA THR A 262 -7.10 0.59 16.21
C THR A 262 -7.74 0.34 14.86
N VAL A 263 -8.33 1.36 14.22
CA VAL A 263 -9.17 1.19 13.02
C VAL A 263 -8.32 1.13 11.74
N PRO A 264 -7.62 2.19 11.30
CA PRO A 264 -6.88 2.17 10.05
C PRO A 264 -5.54 1.43 10.15
N THR A 265 -5.12 1.06 11.34
CA THR A 265 -3.92 0.25 11.54
C THR A 265 -4.32 -1.20 11.83
N ALA A 266 -4.68 -1.55 13.06
CA ALA A 266 -4.85 -2.96 13.40
C ALA A 266 -6.00 -3.66 12.67
N LEU A 267 -7.21 -3.08 12.71
CA LEU A 267 -8.40 -3.67 12.10
C LEU A 267 -8.26 -3.71 10.58
N ALA A 268 -7.86 -2.60 9.95
CA ALA A 268 -7.66 -2.52 8.51
C ALA A 268 -6.62 -3.53 8.02
N TYR A 269 -5.43 -3.61 8.65
CA TYR A 269 -4.42 -4.61 8.25
C TYR A 269 -4.91 -6.04 8.46
N GLY A 270 -5.59 -6.34 9.58
CA GLY A 270 -6.14 -7.66 9.86
C GLY A 270 -7.15 -8.11 8.79
N LEU A 271 -8.10 -7.23 8.45
CA LEU A 271 -9.10 -7.46 7.41
C LEU A 271 -8.47 -7.53 6.01
N PHE A 272 -7.55 -6.62 5.71
CA PHE A 272 -6.83 -6.62 4.44
C PHE A 272 -6.08 -7.93 4.21
N PHE A 273 -5.32 -8.41 5.21
CA PHE A 273 -4.63 -9.68 5.09
C PHE A 273 -5.58 -10.87 5.00
N ALA A 274 -6.75 -10.84 5.64
CA ALA A 274 -7.77 -11.86 5.44
C ALA A 274 -8.35 -11.84 4.02
N GLY A 275 -8.53 -10.64 3.44
CA GLY A 275 -8.95 -10.47 2.04
C GLY A 275 -7.91 -10.96 1.04
N LEU A 276 -6.61 -10.72 1.29
CA LEU A 276 -5.52 -11.18 0.42
C LEU A 276 -5.45 -12.71 0.28
N LEU A 277 -6.00 -13.47 1.22
CA LEU A 277 -6.03 -14.93 1.16
C LEU A 277 -7.00 -15.47 0.10
N VAL A 278 -8.00 -14.68 -0.31
CA VAL A 278 -9.12 -15.16 -1.15
C VAL A 278 -9.41 -14.26 -2.35
N VAL A 279 -8.86 -13.04 -2.40
CA VAL A 279 -9.04 -12.09 -3.50
C VAL A 279 -7.76 -12.01 -4.34
N ARG A 280 -7.90 -12.01 -5.67
CA ARG A 280 -6.78 -11.85 -6.61
C ARG A 280 -6.13 -10.47 -6.42
N GLY A 281 -4.79 -10.41 -6.49
CA GLY A 281 -4.03 -9.17 -6.27
C GLY A 281 -4.42 -8.02 -7.20
N THR A 282 -4.80 -8.30 -8.46
CA THR A 282 -5.31 -7.28 -9.39
C THR A 282 -6.62 -6.66 -8.92
N THR A 283 -7.55 -7.48 -8.41
CA THR A 283 -8.80 -6.99 -7.84
C THR A 283 -8.56 -6.20 -6.55
N VAL A 284 -7.64 -6.65 -5.70
CA VAL A 284 -7.23 -5.91 -4.50
C VAL A 284 -6.74 -4.52 -4.87
N ALA A 285 -5.83 -4.41 -5.85
CA ALA A 285 -5.29 -3.14 -6.31
C ALA A 285 -6.37 -2.15 -6.81
N VAL A 286 -7.40 -2.66 -7.49
CA VAL A 286 -8.54 -1.84 -7.93
C VAL A 286 -9.39 -1.41 -6.75
N VAL A 287 -9.73 -2.31 -5.83
CA VAL A 287 -10.55 -1.99 -4.65
C VAL A 287 -9.83 -1.01 -3.73
N THR A 288 -8.49 -1.06 -3.62
CA THR A 288 -7.71 -0.10 -2.83
C THR A 288 -7.74 1.32 -3.39
N LEU A 289 -8.23 1.55 -4.61
CA LEU A 289 -8.51 2.91 -5.12
C LEU A 289 -9.60 3.64 -4.31
N ILE A 290 -10.35 2.94 -3.46
CA ILE A 290 -11.28 3.54 -2.49
C ILE A 290 -10.52 4.45 -1.50
N GLU A 291 -9.27 4.14 -1.16
CA GLU A 291 -8.46 4.92 -0.22
C GLU A 291 -8.31 6.39 -0.66
N PRO A 292 -7.73 6.70 -1.84
CA PRO A 292 -7.60 8.09 -2.28
C PRO A 292 -8.94 8.80 -2.48
N VAL A 293 -9.99 8.07 -2.91
CA VAL A 293 -11.34 8.64 -3.05
C VAL A 293 -11.90 9.05 -1.69
N THR A 294 -11.75 8.18 -0.68
CA THR A 294 -12.22 8.45 0.69
C THR A 294 -11.46 9.64 1.29
N ALA A 295 -10.14 9.68 1.12
CA ALA A 295 -9.31 10.81 1.57
C ALA A 295 -9.75 12.13 0.93
N ALA A 296 -9.99 12.15 -0.39
CA ALA A 296 -10.44 13.34 -1.11
C ALA A 296 -11.82 13.83 -0.65
N VAL A 297 -12.79 12.91 -0.48
CA VAL A 297 -14.13 13.25 0.01
C VAL A 297 -14.04 13.86 1.40
N ILE A 298 -13.23 13.30 2.30
CA ILE A 298 -13.09 13.82 3.67
C ILE A 298 -12.40 15.19 3.67
N ALA A 299 -11.34 15.38 2.88
CA ALA A 299 -10.65 16.66 2.78
C ALA A 299 -11.59 17.80 2.38
N VAL A 300 -12.43 17.59 1.36
CA VAL A 300 -13.36 18.61 0.85
C VAL A 300 -14.60 18.77 1.74
N ALA A 301 -15.25 17.66 2.10
CA ALA A 301 -16.57 17.71 2.74
C ALA A 301 -16.51 17.90 4.26
N LEU A 302 -15.47 17.38 4.94
CA LEU A 302 -15.38 17.37 6.40
C LEU A 302 -14.37 18.38 6.93
N LEU A 303 -13.23 18.57 6.26
CA LEU A 303 -12.23 19.57 6.66
C LEU A 303 -12.45 20.94 6.00
N GLY A 304 -13.36 21.04 5.03
CA GLY A 304 -13.64 22.29 4.34
C GLY A 304 -12.43 22.84 3.59
N GLU A 305 -11.50 21.99 3.14
CA GLU A 305 -10.35 22.44 2.38
C GLU A 305 -10.81 23.12 1.07
N HIS A 306 -10.61 24.44 0.99
CA HIS A 306 -10.92 25.20 -0.21
C HIS A 306 -9.92 24.88 -1.31
N LEU A 307 -10.34 24.07 -2.28
CA LEU A 307 -9.53 23.75 -3.46
C LEU A 307 -9.43 24.99 -4.34
N THR A 308 -8.24 25.59 -4.41
CA THR A 308 -8.00 26.68 -5.36
C THR A 308 -8.06 26.16 -6.79
N ALA A 309 -8.28 27.03 -7.77
CA ALA A 309 -8.25 26.65 -9.18
C ALA A 309 -6.91 26.00 -9.56
N ALA A 310 -5.82 26.43 -8.93
CA ALA A 310 -4.50 25.83 -9.10
C ALA A 310 -4.40 24.42 -8.49
N THR A 311 -4.96 24.20 -7.29
CA THR A 311 -5.04 22.86 -6.69
C THR A 311 -5.81 21.90 -7.59
N VAL A 312 -6.95 22.33 -8.13
CA VAL A 312 -7.76 21.52 -9.05
C VAL A 312 -7.00 21.24 -10.35
N ALA A 313 -6.44 22.27 -10.99
CA ALA A 313 -5.73 22.13 -12.27
C ALA A 313 -4.47 21.27 -12.13
N GLY A 314 -3.63 21.54 -11.13
CA GLY A 314 -2.40 20.78 -10.89
C GLY A 314 -2.67 19.33 -10.52
N THR A 315 -3.71 19.07 -9.70
CA THR A 315 -4.17 17.71 -9.40
C THR A 315 -4.66 16.99 -10.65
N ALA A 316 -5.48 17.64 -11.48
CA ALA A 316 -6.00 17.04 -12.71
C ALA A 316 -4.86 16.67 -13.68
N VAL A 317 -3.90 17.58 -13.89
CA VAL A 317 -2.73 17.33 -14.76
C VAL A 317 -1.91 16.14 -14.23
N LEU A 318 -1.64 16.12 -12.94
CA LEU A 318 -0.86 15.06 -12.29
C LEU A 318 -1.58 13.70 -12.36
N LEU A 319 -2.88 13.66 -12.08
CA LEU A 319 -3.68 12.42 -12.16
C LEU A 319 -3.79 11.92 -13.61
N CYS A 320 -3.97 12.81 -14.58
CA CYS A 320 -3.98 12.44 -16.01
C CYS A 320 -2.63 11.87 -16.45
N ALA A 321 -1.51 12.47 -16.02
CA ALA A 321 -0.17 11.98 -16.32
C ALA A 321 0.08 10.58 -15.73
N VAL A 322 -0.35 10.36 -14.48
CA VAL A 322 -0.26 9.06 -13.81
C VAL A 322 -1.16 8.01 -14.45
N ALA A 323 -2.40 8.37 -14.81
CA ALA A 323 -3.33 7.47 -15.49
C ALA A 323 -2.77 7.06 -16.86
N ALA A 324 -2.20 8.02 -17.62
CA ALA A 324 -1.54 7.73 -18.88
C ALA A 324 -0.34 6.78 -18.70
N LEU A 325 0.47 6.97 -17.65
CA LEU A 325 1.57 6.05 -17.31
C LEU A 325 1.05 4.63 -17.06
N ALA A 326 0.04 4.50 -16.20
CA ALA A 326 -0.54 3.21 -15.84
C ALA A 326 -1.11 2.47 -17.07
N VAL A 327 -1.79 3.19 -17.98
CA VAL A 327 -2.31 2.63 -19.22
C VAL A 327 -1.18 2.17 -20.15
N VAL A 328 -0.10 2.95 -20.27
CA VAL A 328 1.06 2.59 -21.10
C VAL A 328 1.75 1.34 -20.57
N GLU A 329 1.93 1.24 -19.24
CA GLU A 329 2.52 0.05 -18.62
C GLU A 329 1.63 -1.19 -18.78
N ALA A 330 0.30 -1.05 -18.61
CA ALA A 330 -0.64 -2.15 -18.81
C ALA A 330 -0.63 -2.67 -20.25
N ARG A 331 -0.52 -1.78 -21.24
CA ARG A 331 -0.41 -2.14 -22.66
C ARG A 331 0.94 -2.78 -23.00
N GLY A 332 2.02 -2.32 -22.38
CA GLY A 332 3.35 -2.91 -22.54
C GLY A 332 3.47 -4.33 -21.98
N ALA A 333 2.79 -4.61 -20.86
CA ALA A 333 2.73 -5.94 -20.26
C ALA A 333 1.85 -6.94 -21.05
N ALA A 334 0.89 -6.45 -21.84
CA ALA A 334 0.00 -7.26 -22.67
C ALA A 334 0.57 -7.60 -24.07
N ALA A 335 1.69 -6.99 -24.47
CA ALA A 335 2.34 -7.32 -25.74
C ALA A 335 2.99 -8.71 -25.64
N PRO A 336 2.61 -9.69 -26.50
CA PRO A 336 3.26 -10.99 -26.53
C PRO A 336 4.75 -10.79 -26.86
N ALA A 337 5.62 -11.53 -26.18
CA ALA A 337 7.02 -11.65 -26.57
C ALA A 337 7.09 -12.36 -27.93
N VAL A 338 6.94 -11.60 -29.02
CA VAL A 338 7.09 -12.12 -30.37
C VAL A 338 8.58 -12.33 -30.63
N GLY A 339 8.98 -13.60 -30.55
CA GLY A 339 10.07 -14.24 -31.29
C GLY A 339 11.43 -13.54 -31.27
N ALA A 340 12.30 -13.91 -30.31
CA ALA A 340 13.73 -13.89 -30.59
C ALA A 340 14.02 -15.02 -31.60
N PRO A 341 14.55 -14.74 -32.81
CA PRO A 341 15.00 -15.81 -33.69
C PRO A 341 16.16 -16.52 -33.03
N LEU A 342 16.06 -17.85 -32.92
CA LEU A 342 17.18 -18.73 -32.63
C LEU A 342 18.28 -18.42 -33.65
N ARG A 343 19.35 -17.75 -33.20
CA ARG A 343 20.59 -17.70 -33.95
C ARG A 343 21.27 -19.06 -33.78
N GLU A 344 21.00 -19.97 -34.70
CA GLU A 344 21.98 -21.00 -35.05
C GLU A 344 23.14 -20.30 -35.75
N ARG A 345 24.30 -20.23 -35.08
CA ARG A 345 25.64 -20.38 -35.65
C ARG A 345 26.61 -20.77 -34.53
#